data_AF-A0A955P6M2-F1
#
_entry.id   AF-A0A955P6M2-F1
#
_cell.length_a   1.000
_cell.length_b   1.000
_cell.length_c   1.000
_cell.angle_alpha   90.00
_cell.angle_beta   90.00
_cell.angle_gamma   90.00
#
_symmetry.space_group_name_H-M   'P 1'
#
loop_
_entity.id
_entity.type
_entity.pdbx_description
1 polymer ?
#
loop_
_entity_poly.entity_id
_entity_poly.type
_entity_poly.pdbx_seq_one_letter_code
_entity_poly.pdbx_strand_id
1 'polypeptide(L)'
;RFFTEQDDSNSSNVIIVNQELVRRHFTDEDPIGQKLHLHGKLMEVVGVVGNVESRAINEDKIRPYFYVPIGQECWTMMTLLFKTNSDPMKLAEAARGAVWEVNPNQPIFRIQTMDQVVADSVSVQRFCMRIMVIMALVALVLAAIGIYGVVAYSVSERTHEIGIRMALGAQTTDVIRMMLKKGLWFTGIGVAIGLALAFFGAKLMTVMVYEMNALDPAAFIVVPLVLLFVSTLACYLPARRAARVDPMTALRYE
;
A
#
# COMPACT_ATOMS: atom_id res chain seq x y z
N ARG A 1 -35.44 -16.50 -12.29
CA ARG A 1 -36.12 -15.35 -12.94
C ARG A 1 -35.60 -14.04 -12.35
N PHE A 2 -35.73 -12.93 -13.08
CA PHE A 2 -35.54 -11.57 -12.53
C PHE A 2 -36.82 -11.09 -11.84
N PHE A 3 -36.72 -9.99 -11.08
CA PHE A 3 -37.88 -9.35 -10.47
C PHE A 3 -38.86 -8.83 -11.53
N THR A 4 -40.13 -8.87 -11.17
CA THR A 4 -41.26 -8.41 -11.99
C THR A 4 -42.08 -7.38 -11.21
N GLU A 5 -42.91 -6.59 -11.89
CA GLU A 5 -43.79 -5.61 -11.22
C GLU A 5 -44.81 -6.24 -10.27
N GLN A 6 -45.05 -7.55 -10.40
CA GLN A 6 -45.93 -8.32 -9.52
C GLN A 6 -45.28 -8.65 -8.16
N ASP A 7 -43.96 -8.50 -8.03
CA ASP A 7 -43.22 -8.75 -6.79
C ASP A 7 -43.31 -7.50 -5.87
N ASP A 8 -44.53 -7.18 -5.44
CA ASP A 8 -44.89 -6.02 -4.59
C ASP A 8 -45.07 -6.41 -3.11
N SER A 9 -45.41 -5.44 -2.25
CA SER A 9 -45.60 -5.67 -0.80
C SER A 9 -46.73 -6.65 -0.44
N ASN A 10 -47.64 -6.94 -1.37
CA ASN A 10 -48.77 -7.86 -1.15
C ASN A 10 -48.45 -9.28 -1.64
N SER A 11 -47.35 -9.45 -2.36
CA SER A 11 -46.86 -10.74 -2.85
C SER A 11 -46.01 -11.47 -1.79
N SER A 12 -45.64 -12.73 -2.08
CA SER A 12 -44.68 -13.46 -1.24
C SER A 12 -43.30 -12.80 -1.33
N ASN A 13 -42.58 -12.71 -0.20
CA ASN A 13 -41.25 -12.09 -0.20
C ASN A 13 -40.28 -12.92 -1.06
N VAL A 14 -39.64 -12.28 -2.03
CA VAL A 14 -38.74 -12.94 -2.98
C VAL A 14 -37.36 -12.28 -3.01
N ILE A 15 -36.33 -13.09 -3.25
CA ILE A 15 -34.95 -12.64 -3.34
C ILE A 15 -34.24 -13.23 -4.55
N ILE A 16 -33.25 -12.49 -5.03
CA ILE A 16 -32.27 -12.97 -6.01
C ILE A 16 -30.91 -13.01 -5.31
N VAL A 17 -30.22 -14.14 -5.37
CA VAL A 17 -28.95 -14.34 -4.67
C VAL A 17 -27.78 -14.36 -5.64
N ASN A 18 -26.57 -14.01 -5.21
CA ASN A 18 -25.39 -14.19 -6.04
C ASN A 18 -24.86 -15.63 -5.98
N GLN A 19 -24.06 -16.00 -6.97
CA GLN A 19 -23.48 -17.34 -7.08
C GLN A 19 -22.63 -17.74 -5.86
N GLU A 20 -21.95 -16.80 -5.20
CA GLU A 20 -21.17 -17.10 -3.99
C GLU A 20 -22.05 -17.42 -2.78
N LEU A 21 -23.23 -16.81 -2.64
CA LEU A 21 -24.19 -17.19 -1.60
C LEU A 21 -24.67 -18.62 -1.80
N VAL A 22 -24.97 -18.97 -3.06
CA VAL A 22 -25.36 -20.33 -3.46
C VAL A 22 -24.26 -21.31 -3.08
N ARG A 23 -23.01 -21.08 -3.52
CA ARG A 23 -21.86 -21.95 -3.25
C ARG A 23 -21.62 -22.21 -1.76
N ARG A 24 -21.91 -21.24 -0.88
CA ARG A 24 -21.66 -21.36 0.56
C ARG A 24 -22.77 -22.05 1.34
N HIS A 25 -24.02 -21.93 0.90
CA HIS A 25 -25.18 -22.35 1.68
C HIS A 25 -25.99 -23.48 1.04
N PHE A 26 -25.88 -23.65 -0.28
CA PHE A 26 -26.58 -24.68 -1.04
C PHE A 26 -25.52 -25.63 -1.62
N THR A 27 -25.31 -26.75 -0.94
CA THR A 27 -24.43 -27.83 -1.42
C THR A 27 -25.30 -28.83 -2.20
N ASP A 28 -25.14 -28.87 -3.52
CA ASP A 28 -25.83 -29.81 -4.44
C ASP A 28 -27.37 -29.74 -4.49
N GLU A 29 -27.99 -28.74 -3.88
CA GLU A 29 -29.44 -28.47 -3.99
C GLU A 29 -29.73 -27.33 -4.96
N ASP A 30 -30.87 -27.40 -5.68
CA ASP A 30 -31.35 -26.28 -6.49
C ASP A 30 -31.75 -25.13 -5.54
N PRO A 31 -31.08 -23.97 -5.62
CA PRO A 31 -31.41 -22.84 -4.75
C PRO A 31 -32.77 -22.23 -5.10
N ILE A 32 -33.34 -22.48 -6.29
CA ILE A 32 -34.60 -21.88 -6.71
C ILE A 32 -35.79 -22.51 -5.97
N GLY A 33 -36.67 -21.68 -5.42
CA GLY A 33 -37.85 -22.10 -4.63
C GLY A 33 -37.54 -22.37 -3.16
N GLN A 34 -36.27 -22.36 -2.76
CA GLN A 34 -35.85 -22.50 -1.37
C GLN A 34 -36.19 -21.22 -0.58
N LYS A 35 -36.58 -21.39 0.68
CA LYS A 35 -36.95 -20.29 1.56
C LYS A 35 -35.89 -20.05 2.62
N LEU A 36 -35.37 -18.83 2.67
CA LEU A 36 -34.38 -18.38 3.63
C LEU A 36 -35.02 -17.42 4.64
N HIS A 37 -34.65 -17.56 5.91
CA HIS A 37 -34.99 -16.58 6.93
C HIS A 37 -33.93 -15.48 6.94
N LEU A 38 -34.26 -14.31 6.38
CA LEU A 38 -33.39 -13.14 6.33
C LEU A 38 -34.10 -11.95 6.98
N HIS A 39 -33.40 -11.24 7.86
CA HIS A 39 -33.95 -10.07 8.59
C HIS A 39 -35.31 -10.34 9.27
N GLY A 40 -35.51 -11.56 9.80
CA GLY A 40 -36.76 -11.95 10.47
C GLY A 40 -37.93 -12.23 9.53
N LYS A 41 -37.72 -12.24 8.21
CA LYS A 41 -38.73 -12.59 7.20
C LYS A 41 -38.33 -13.85 6.47
N LEU A 42 -39.32 -14.68 6.16
CA LEU A 42 -39.16 -15.81 5.26
C LEU A 42 -39.22 -15.30 3.81
N MET A 43 -38.16 -15.53 3.05
CA MET A 43 -38.00 -15.05 1.67
C MET A 43 -37.64 -16.21 0.74
N GLU A 44 -38.27 -16.27 -0.43
CA GLU A 44 -38.05 -17.32 -1.42
C GLU A 44 -37.03 -16.90 -2.47
N VAL A 45 -36.07 -17.77 -2.78
CA VAL A 45 -35.08 -17.54 -3.82
C VAL A 45 -35.70 -17.79 -5.20
N VAL A 46 -35.85 -16.74 -6.00
CA VAL A 46 -36.47 -16.83 -7.34
C VAL A 46 -35.44 -16.78 -8.48
N GLY A 47 -34.19 -16.45 -8.18
CA GLY A 47 -33.14 -16.34 -9.19
C GLY A 47 -31.74 -16.27 -8.59
N VAL A 48 -30.77 -16.56 -9.46
CA VAL A 48 -29.33 -16.48 -9.16
C VAL A 48 -28.67 -15.57 -10.18
N VAL A 49 -27.83 -14.65 -9.70
CA VAL A 49 -27.05 -13.73 -10.56
C VAL A 49 -25.55 -13.95 -10.37
N GLY A 50 -24.78 -13.48 -11.37
CA GLY A 50 -23.32 -13.48 -11.32
C GLY A 50 -22.79 -12.66 -10.15
N ASN A 51 -21.56 -12.97 -9.75
CA ASN A 51 -20.88 -12.27 -8.66
C ASN A 51 -20.48 -10.86 -9.08
N VAL A 52 -20.61 -9.90 -8.15
CA VAL A 52 -20.23 -8.49 -8.34
C VAL A 52 -19.29 -8.07 -7.21
N GLU A 53 -18.20 -7.38 -7.56
CA GLU A 53 -17.29 -6.76 -6.60
C GLU A 53 -17.89 -5.43 -6.10
N SER A 54 -18.46 -5.44 -4.91
CA SER A 54 -19.36 -4.37 -4.47
C SER A 54 -18.71 -3.27 -3.61
N ARG A 55 -17.56 -3.51 -2.95
CA ARG A 55 -16.99 -2.54 -1.99
C ARG A 55 -15.49 -2.27 -2.08
N ALA A 56 -14.69 -3.22 -2.53
CA ALA A 56 -13.26 -3.02 -2.76
C ALA A 56 -12.84 -3.86 -3.96
N ILE A 57 -12.04 -3.26 -4.84
CA ILE A 57 -11.44 -3.91 -6.03
C ILE A 57 -10.43 -5.01 -5.63
N ASN A 58 -10.30 -5.31 -4.33
CA ASN A 58 -9.27 -6.18 -3.75
C ASN A 58 -9.78 -6.96 -2.51
N GLU A 59 -11.09 -7.23 -2.41
CA GLU A 59 -11.59 -8.24 -1.47
C GLU A 59 -11.59 -9.61 -2.15
N ASP A 60 -10.57 -10.44 -1.88
CA ASP A 60 -10.40 -11.82 -2.41
C ASP A 60 -11.60 -12.76 -2.20
N LYS A 61 -12.55 -12.33 -1.38
CA LYS A 61 -13.80 -13.05 -1.17
C LYS A 61 -14.93 -12.15 -1.60
N ILE A 62 -15.43 -12.41 -2.80
CA ILE A 62 -16.81 -12.05 -3.17
C ILE A 62 -17.68 -12.39 -1.96
N ARG A 63 -18.42 -11.40 -1.48
CA ARG A 63 -19.31 -11.59 -0.35
C ARG A 63 -20.62 -12.20 -0.85
N PRO A 64 -21.29 -13.05 -0.04
CA PRO A 64 -22.65 -13.45 -0.34
C PRO A 64 -23.54 -12.21 -0.33
N TYR A 65 -24.26 -11.99 -1.43
CA TYR A 65 -25.20 -10.89 -1.61
C TYR A 65 -26.56 -11.43 -2.02
N PHE A 66 -27.60 -10.72 -1.61
CA PHE A 66 -28.94 -10.90 -2.11
C PHE A 66 -29.53 -9.54 -2.47
N TYR A 67 -30.44 -9.58 -3.43
CA TYR A 67 -31.20 -8.44 -3.90
C TYR A 67 -32.65 -8.63 -3.47
N VAL A 68 -33.31 -7.53 -3.14
CA VAL A 68 -34.73 -7.47 -2.74
C VAL A 68 -35.42 -6.49 -3.69
N PRO A 69 -36.65 -6.79 -4.15
CA PRO A 69 -37.39 -5.86 -5.00
C PRO A 69 -37.80 -4.61 -4.20
N ILE A 70 -37.66 -3.44 -4.83
CA ILE A 70 -37.96 -2.14 -4.20
C ILE A 70 -39.43 -2.02 -3.74
N GLY A 71 -40.35 -2.74 -4.38
CA GLY A 71 -41.77 -2.79 -4.01
C GLY A 71 -42.05 -3.53 -2.70
N GLN A 72 -41.15 -4.41 -2.27
CA GLN A 72 -41.25 -5.13 -0.98
C GLN A 72 -40.44 -4.47 0.13
N GLU A 73 -39.29 -3.91 -0.23
CA GLU A 73 -38.41 -3.21 0.71
C GLU A 73 -37.84 -1.95 0.06
N CYS A 74 -38.44 -0.81 0.40
CA CYS A 74 -37.97 0.48 -0.06
C CYS A 74 -36.98 1.06 0.95
N TRP A 75 -35.71 1.16 0.56
CA TRP A 75 -34.71 1.87 1.36
C TRP A 75 -34.80 3.38 1.12
N THR A 76 -34.48 4.16 2.15
CA THR A 76 -34.48 5.64 2.08
C THR A 76 -33.38 6.21 1.19
N MET A 77 -32.48 5.37 0.66
CA MET A 77 -31.37 5.76 -0.22
C MET A 77 -31.52 5.12 -1.59
N MET A 78 -31.46 5.95 -2.63
CA MET A 78 -31.46 5.51 -4.03
C MET A 78 -30.21 6.04 -4.73
N THR A 79 -29.53 5.18 -5.46
CA THR A 79 -28.38 5.56 -6.30
C THR A 79 -28.80 5.49 -7.76
N LEU A 80 -28.63 6.60 -8.48
CA LEU A 80 -28.84 6.64 -9.92
C LEU A 80 -27.51 6.53 -10.64
N LEU A 81 -27.40 5.57 -11.56
CA LEU A 81 -26.21 5.38 -12.39
C LEU A 81 -26.49 5.86 -13.80
N PHE A 82 -25.67 6.79 -14.28
CA PHE A 82 -25.76 7.32 -15.63
C PHE A 82 -24.55 6.87 -16.44
N LYS A 83 -24.80 6.30 -17.61
CA LYS A 83 -23.74 5.98 -18.58
C LYS A 83 -23.71 7.07 -19.63
N THR A 84 -22.57 7.74 -19.79
CA THR A 84 -22.37 8.77 -20.80
C THR A 84 -20.97 8.71 -21.40
N ASN A 85 -20.85 9.16 -22.64
CA ASN A 85 -19.57 9.34 -23.34
C ASN A 85 -19.09 10.80 -23.31
N SER A 86 -19.90 11.72 -22.77
CA SER A 86 -19.57 13.14 -22.60
C SER A 86 -19.03 13.42 -21.19
N ASP A 87 -18.68 14.68 -20.90
CA ASP A 87 -18.34 15.13 -19.55
C ASP A 87 -19.43 14.70 -18.54
N PRO A 88 -19.11 13.77 -17.60
CA PRO A 88 -20.08 13.22 -16.67
C PRO A 88 -20.65 14.27 -15.71
N MET A 89 -19.89 15.32 -15.40
CA MET A 89 -20.32 16.33 -14.43
C MET A 89 -21.39 17.25 -15.02
N LYS A 90 -21.37 17.49 -16.33
CA LYS A 90 -22.45 18.20 -17.03
C LYS A 90 -23.76 17.43 -17.00
N LEU A 91 -23.69 16.10 -17.17
CA LEU A 91 -24.88 15.25 -17.06
C LEU A 91 -25.39 15.19 -15.63
N ALA A 92 -24.50 15.18 -14.64
CA ALA A 92 -24.89 15.18 -13.23
C ALA A 92 -25.69 16.42 -12.83
N GLU A 93 -25.33 17.60 -13.33
CA GLU A 93 -26.10 18.84 -13.08
C GLU A 93 -27.48 18.80 -13.77
N ALA A 94 -27.57 18.27 -15.00
CA ALA A 94 -28.86 18.07 -15.66
C ALA A 94 -29.76 17.06 -14.91
N ALA A 95 -29.17 15.95 -14.44
CA ALA A 95 -29.88 14.94 -13.65
C ALA A 95 -30.36 15.50 -12.30
N ARG A 96 -29.56 16.34 -11.64
CA ARG A 96 -29.93 17.06 -10.41
C ARG A 96 -31.17 17.92 -10.65
N GLY A 97 -31.20 18.68 -11.75
CA GLY A 97 -32.35 19.48 -12.16
C GLY A 97 -33.62 18.65 -12.29
N ALA A 98 -33.55 17.52 -13.02
CA ALA A 98 -34.69 16.62 -13.21
C ALA A 98 -35.22 16.01 -11.90
N VAL A 99 -34.35 15.71 -10.93
CA VAL A 99 -34.79 15.22 -9.61
C VAL A 99 -35.51 16.32 -8.82
N TRP A 100 -35.00 17.54 -8.87
CA TRP A 100 -35.63 18.67 -8.16
C TRP A 100 -36.90 19.20 -8.83
N GLU A 101 -37.12 18.94 -10.13
CA GLU A 101 -38.43 19.16 -10.78
C GLU A 101 -39.52 18.28 -10.17
N VAL A 102 -39.19 17.04 -9.78
CA VAL A 102 -40.13 16.14 -9.10
C VAL A 102 -40.29 16.50 -7.63
N ASN A 103 -39.19 16.75 -6.93
CA ASN A 103 -39.21 17.14 -5.52
C ASN A 103 -38.05 18.10 -5.17
N PRO A 104 -38.32 19.41 -5.00
CA PRO A 104 -37.30 20.41 -4.68
C PRO A 104 -36.59 20.18 -3.34
N ASN A 105 -37.23 19.49 -2.40
CA ASN A 105 -36.69 19.23 -1.08
C ASN A 105 -35.88 17.93 -1.01
N GLN A 106 -35.70 17.21 -2.13
CA GLN A 106 -34.96 15.96 -2.15
C GLN A 106 -33.46 16.21 -1.92
N PRO A 107 -32.86 15.68 -0.84
CA PRO A 107 -31.43 15.77 -0.63
C PRO A 107 -30.69 14.91 -1.66
N ILE A 108 -29.84 15.54 -2.47
CA ILE A 108 -28.94 14.85 -3.40
C ILE A 108 -27.53 14.94 -2.83
N PHE A 109 -26.98 13.80 -2.45
CA PHE A 109 -25.66 13.68 -1.86
C PHE A 109 -24.79 12.73 -2.69
N ARG A 110 -23.46 12.87 -2.58
CA ARG A 110 -22.46 12.03 -3.28
C ARG A 110 -22.63 11.97 -4.81
N ILE A 111 -22.61 13.14 -5.44
CA ILE A 111 -22.43 13.22 -6.90
C ILE A 111 -20.97 12.96 -7.22
N GLN A 112 -20.69 11.81 -7.82
CA GLN A 112 -19.33 11.38 -8.12
C GLN A 112 -19.26 10.72 -9.49
N THR A 113 -18.15 10.91 -10.19
CA THR A 113 -17.83 10.12 -11.39
C THR A 113 -17.40 8.72 -10.98
N MET A 114 -17.52 7.73 -11.88
CA MET A 114 -17.00 6.39 -11.59
C MET A 114 -15.50 6.41 -11.29
N ASP A 115 -14.73 7.32 -11.91
CA ASP A 115 -13.31 7.52 -11.59
C ASP A 115 -13.10 7.98 -10.14
N GLN A 116 -13.95 8.88 -9.63
CA GLN A 116 -13.89 9.32 -8.24
C GLN A 116 -14.30 8.19 -7.28
N VAL A 117 -15.32 7.40 -7.61
CA VAL A 117 -15.71 6.25 -6.80
C VAL A 117 -14.57 5.23 -6.70
N VAL A 118 -13.88 4.95 -7.81
CA VAL A 118 -12.69 4.10 -7.83
C VAL A 118 -11.54 4.73 -7.03
N ALA A 119 -11.28 6.03 -7.18
CA ALA A 119 -10.22 6.72 -6.46
C ALA A 119 -10.44 6.74 -4.94
N ASP A 120 -11.69 6.96 -4.50
CA ASP A 120 -12.07 6.96 -3.09
C ASP A 120 -11.93 5.56 -2.47
N SER A 121 -12.20 4.50 -3.24
CA SER A 121 -12.09 3.10 -2.78
C SER A 121 -10.67 2.73 -2.32
N VAL A 122 -9.64 3.40 -2.88
CA VAL A 122 -8.22 3.18 -2.56
C VAL A 122 -7.60 4.34 -1.77
N SER A 123 -8.39 5.34 -1.39
CA SER A 123 -7.89 6.59 -0.78
C SER A 123 -7.22 6.35 0.58
N VAL A 124 -7.85 5.57 1.46
CA VAL A 124 -7.32 5.20 2.78
C VAL A 124 -6.03 4.41 2.66
N GLN A 125 -5.98 3.45 1.72
CA GLN A 125 -4.78 2.66 1.45
C GLN A 125 -3.62 3.54 0.97
N ARG A 126 -3.89 4.49 0.05
CA ARG A 126 -2.89 5.46 -0.41
C ARG A 126 -2.41 6.37 0.71
N PHE A 127 -3.28 6.76 1.64
CA PHE A 127 -2.90 7.59 2.78
C PHE A 127 -1.95 6.83 3.72
N CYS A 128 -2.30 5.60 4.11
CA CYS A 128 -1.42 4.76 4.92
C CYS A 128 -0.08 4.48 4.24
N MET A 129 -0.09 4.19 2.93
CA MET A 129 1.14 4.02 2.13
C MET A 129 2.03 5.27 2.21
N ARG A 130 1.47 6.48 2.05
CA ARG A 130 2.25 7.72 2.14
C ARG A 130 2.93 7.89 3.50
N ILE A 131 2.23 7.60 4.59
CA ILE A 131 2.81 7.66 5.95
C ILE A 131 3.95 6.64 6.08
N MET A 132 3.76 5.41 5.60
CA MET A 132 4.80 4.38 5.62
C MET A 132 6.03 4.80 4.81
N VAL A 133 5.84 5.39 3.63
CA VAL A 133 6.94 5.91 2.80
C VAL A 133 7.71 7.01 3.52
N ILE A 134 7.01 7.95 4.17
CA ILE A 134 7.66 9.02 4.96
C ILE A 134 8.47 8.41 6.11
N MET A 135 7.90 7.46 6.85
CA MET A 135 8.60 6.78 7.95
C MET A 135 9.82 6.00 7.46
N ALA A 136 9.72 5.31 6.33
CA ALA A 136 10.84 4.61 5.71
C ALA A 136 11.95 5.59 5.28
N LEU A 137 11.60 6.75 4.72
CA LEU A 137 12.57 7.79 4.38
C LEU A 137 13.28 8.35 5.62
N VAL A 138 12.55 8.61 6.70
CA VAL A 138 13.14 9.07 7.96
C VAL A 138 14.08 8.02 8.53
N ALA A 139 13.68 6.74 8.54
CA ALA A 139 14.53 5.64 8.99
C ALA A 139 15.79 5.51 8.14
N LEU A 140 15.68 5.67 6.81
CA LEU A 140 16.81 5.65 5.89
C LEU A 140 17.79 6.80 6.18
N VAL A 141 17.29 8.01 6.42
CA VAL A 141 18.11 9.17 6.80
C VAL A 141 18.81 8.95 8.14
N LEU A 142 18.11 8.42 9.14
CA LEU A 142 18.70 8.09 10.44
C LEU A 142 19.79 7.02 10.32
N ALA A 143 19.56 5.98 9.52
CA ALA A 143 20.57 4.96 9.23
C ALA A 143 21.80 5.56 8.53
N ALA A 144 21.58 6.44 7.54
CA ALA A 144 22.65 7.16 6.84
C ALA A 144 23.50 8.01 7.81
N ILE A 145 22.85 8.75 8.71
CA ILE A 145 23.53 9.56 9.74
C ILE A 145 24.32 8.66 10.70
N GLY A 146 23.73 7.55 11.16
CA GLY A 146 24.41 6.59 12.04
C GLY A 146 25.64 5.96 11.40
N ILE A 147 25.54 5.52 10.14
CA ILE A 147 26.68 5.02 9.36
C ILE A 147 27.76 6.09 9.25
N TYR A 148 27.40 7.32 8.90
CA TYR A 148 28.35 8.42 8.83
C TYR A 148 29.05 8.67 10.16
N GLY A 149 28.31 8.73 11.27
CA GLY A 149 28.85 8.96 12.60
C GLY A 149 29.86 7.87 13.02
N VAL A 150 29.47 6.59 12.90
CA VAL A 150 30.33 5.46 13.29
C VAL A 150 31.58 5.38 12.41
N VAL A 151 31.44 5.54 11.09
CA VAL A 151 32.56 5.47 10.15
C VAL A 151 33.50 6.65 10.32
N ALA A 152 32.98 7.88 10.38
CA ALA A 152 33.79 9.07 10.53
C ALA A 152 34.55 9.08 11.86
N TYR A 153 33.90 8.63 12.94
CA TYR A 153 34.54 8.47 14.25
C TYR A 153 35.68 7.44 14.19
N SER A 154 35.45 6.27 13.60
CA SER A 154 36.48 5.22 13.48
C SER A 154 37.69 5.67 12.65
N VAL A 155 37.49 6.50 11.62
CA VAL A 155 38.59 7.10 10.85
C VAL A 155 39.35 8.13 11.68
N SER A 156 38.63 8.96 12.44
CA SER A 156 39.25 9.98 13.31
C SER A 156 40.13 9.35 14.40
N GLU A 157 39.69 8.26 15.02
CA GLU A 157 40.46 7.54 16.04
C GLU A 157 41.75 6.92 15.48
N ARG A 158 41.77 6.59 14.18
CA ARG A 158 42.92 6.01 13.47
C ARG A 158 43.82 7.05 12.79
N THR A 159 43.56 8.34 12.97
CA THR A 159 44.37 9.41 12.36
C THR A 159 45.86 9.33 12.75
N HIS A 160 46.17 8.90 13.97
CA HIS A 160 47.55 8.73 14.42
C HIS A 160 48.28 7.59 13.67
N GLU A 161 47.63 6.42 13.51
CA GLU A 161 48.15 5.31 12.69
C GLU A 161 48.34 5.72 11.22
N ILE A 162 47.40 6.51 10.69
CA ILE A 162 47.45 7.05 9.33
C ILE A 162 48.64 8.00 9.18
N GLY A 163 48.86 8.90 10.14
CA GLY A 163 49.99 9.83 10.15
C GLY A 163 51.34 9.12 10.17
N ILE A 164 51.49 8.07 10.99
CA ILE A 164 52.72 7.26 11.04
C ILE A 164 52.97 6.56 9.70
N ARG A 165 51.93 5.97 9.08
CA ARG A 165 52.07 5.31 7.76
C ARG A 165 52.42 6.30 6.65
N MET A 166 51.81 7.48 6.66
CA MET A 166 52.14 8.55 5.72
C MET A 166 53.59 9.01 5.90
N ALA A 167 54.09 9.12 7.14
CA ALA A 167 55.49 9.43 7.43
C ALA A 167 56.47 8.32 6.97
N LEU A 168 56.02 7.06 6.96
CA LEU A 168 56.76 5.92 6.40
C LEU A 168 56.67 5.81 4.87
N GLY A 169 56.03 6.77 4.19
CA GLY A 169 55.93 6.83 2.72
C GLY A 169 54.74 6.12 2.10
N ALA A 170 53.72 5.74 2.89
CA ALA A 170 52.50 5.16 2.35
C ALA A 170 51.75 6.15 1.46
N GLN A 171 51.22 5.67 0.33
CA GLN A 171 50.46 6.52 -0.58
C GLN A 171 49.06 6.78 -0.01
N THR A 172 48.54 8.01 -0.20
CA THR A 172 47.19 8.40 0.26
C THR A 172 46.09 7.46 -0.25
N THR A 173 46.28 6.86 -1.42
CA THR A 173 45.38 5.87 -2.03
C THR A 173 45.30 4.56 -1.24
N ASP A 174 46.38 4.10 -0.63
CA ASP A 174 46.40 2.86 0.14
C ASP A 174 45.61 2.98 1.43
N VAL A 175 45.72 4.15 2.09
CA VAL A 175 44.94 4.49 3.28
C VAL A 175 43.45 4.57 2.95
N ILE A 176 43.08 5.29 1.90
CA ILE A 176 41.69 5.43 1.46
C ILE A 176 41.10 4.05 1.10
N ARG A 177 41.85 3.22 0.37
CA ARG A 177 41.41 1.86 -0.03
C ARG A 177 41.20 0.95 1.18
N MET A 178 42.09 1.01 2.17
CA MET A 178 41.96 0.21 3.39
C MET A 178 40.72 0.61 4.19
N MET A 179 40.47 1.92 4.34
CA MET A 179 39.30 2.44 5.06
C MET A 179 38.00 2.11 4.34
N LEU A 180 37.96 2.31 3.02
CA LEU A 180 36.81 1.92 2.19
C LEU A 180 36.53 0.43 2.30
N LYS A 181 37.55 -0.44 2.22
CA LYS A 181 37.35 -1.90 2.33
C LYS A 181 36.73 -2.27 3.68
N LYS A 182 37.19 -1.66 4.78
CA LYS A 182 36.69 -1.95 6.11
C LYS A 182 35.27 -1.41 6.32
N GLY A 183 35.01 -0.17 5.92
CA GLY A 183 33.68 0.44 6.03
C GLY A 183 32.63 -0.26 5.16
N LEU A 184 32.98 -0.58 3.90
CA LEU A 184 32.12 -1.34 3.00
C LEU A 184 31.88 -2.77 3.48
N TRP A 185 32.86 -3.40 4.14
CA TRP A 185 32.67 -4.73 4.74
C TRP A 185 31.59 -4.73 5.82
N PHE A 186 31.67 -3.81 6.80
CA PHE A 186 30.64 -3.67 7.83
C PHE A 186 29.28 -3.27 7.25
N THR A 187 29.27 -2.36 6.28
CA THR A 187 28.03 -1.95 5.59
C THR A 187 27.40 -3.13 4.86
N GLY A 188 28.20 -3.92 4.14
CA GLY A 188 27.74 -5.09 3.40
C GLY A 188 27.13 -6.15 4.31
N ILE A 189 27.72 -6.40 5.47
CA ILE A 189 27.14 -7.30 6.48
C ILE A 189 25.80 -6.76 6.98
N GLY A 190 25.74 -5.48 7.35
CA GLY A 190 24.50 -4.84 7.80
C GLY A 190 23.39 -4.90 6.75
N VAL A 191 23.72 -4.61 5.48
CA VAL A 191 22.80 -4.72 4.34
C VAL A 191 22.34 -6.16 4.14
N ALA A 192 23.24 -7.15 4.18
CA ALA A 192 22.87 -8.55 4.02
C ALA A 192 21.90 -9.03 5.11
N ILE A 193 22.18 -8.69 6.37
CA ILE A 193 21.30 -8.99 7.50
C ILE A 193 19.96 -8.27 7.35
N GLY A 194 19.99 -6.98 7.00
CA GLY A 194 18.78 -6.17 6.79
C GLY A 194 17.89 -6.71 5.68
N LEU A 195 18.48 -7.12 4.55
CA LEU A 195 17.75 -7.73 3.43
C LEU A 195 17.14 -9.07 3.82
N ALA A 196 17.86 -9.90 4.58
CA ALA A 196 17.31 -11.16 5.09
C ALA A 196 16.11 -10.90 6.01
N LEU A 197 16.24 -9.99 6.97
CA LEU A 197 15.14 -9.61 7.88
C LEU A 197 13.95 -9.02 7.11
N ALA A 198 14.20 -8.14 6.14
CA ALA A 198 13.16 -7.56 5.30
C ALA A 198 12.43 -8.63 4.48
N PHE A 199 13.16 -9.60 3.91
CA PHE A 199 12.59 -10.70 3.14
C PHE A 199 11.69 -11.60 4.02
N PHE A 200 12.18 -12.00 5.20
CA PHE A 200 11.39 -12.81 6.12
C PHE A 200 10.17 -12.04 6.67
N GLY A 201 10.33 -10.74 6.95
CA GLY A 201 9.23 -9.87 7.35
C GLY A 201 8.16 -9.73 6.26
N ALA A 202 8.58 -9.50 5.01
CA ALA A 202 7.68 -9.45 3.86
C ALA A 202 6.92 -10.78 3.68
N LYS A 203 7.63 -11.91 3.78
CA LYS A 203 7.02 -13.24 3.72
C LYS A 203 6.01 -13.47 4.85
N LEU A 204 6.32 -13.06 6.08
CA LEU A 204 5.38 -13.17 7.20
C LEU A 204 4.11 -12.34 6.96
N MET A 205 4.26 -11.15 6.37
CA MET A 205 3.12 -10.30 5.99
C MET A 205 2.25 -10.94 4.91
N THR A 206 2.83 -11.60 3.91
CA THR A 206 2.03 -12.34 2.90
C THR A 206 1.19 -13.47 3.48
N VAL A 207 1.56 -14.02 4.64
CA VAL A 207 0.77 -15.05 5.33
C VAL A 207 -0.38 -14.44 6.12
N MET A 208 -0.21 -13.23 6.65
CA MET A 208 -1.25 -12.53 7.43
C MET A 208 -2.22 -11.74 6.55
N VAL A 209 -1.77 -11.27 5.39
CA VAL A 209 -2.56 -10.47 4.44
C VAL A 209 -2.61 -11.22 3.11
N TYR A 210 -3.78 -11.76 2.79
CA TYR A 210 -4.02 -12.48 1.54
C TYR A 210 -3.76 -11.57 0.31
N GLU A 211 -3.20 -12.17 -0.75
CA GLU A 211 -2.98 -11.59 -2.10
C GLU A 211 -2.21 -10.26 -2.21
N MET A 212 -1.26 -9.98 -1.31
CA MET A 212 -0.27 -8.92 -1.54
C MET A 212 1.08 -9.48 -1.99
N ASN A 213 1.59 -8.97 -3.11
CA ASN A 213 2.99 -9.16 -3.49
C ASN A 213 3.87 -8.28 -2.59
N ALA A 214 4.24 -8.78 -1.41
CA ALA A 214 4.95 -7.99 -0.39
C ALA A 214 6.42 -7.70 -0.73
N LEU A 215 6.93 -8.25 -1.83
CA LEU A 215 8.29 -8.02 -2.30
C LEU A 215 8.29 -6.92 -3.35
N ASP A 216 8.62 -5.69 -2.94
CA ASP A 216 8.89 -4.57 -3.85
C ASP A 216 10.35 -4.63 -4.32
N PRO A 217 10.63 -5.04 -5.58
CA PRO A 217 12.00 -5.16 -6.07
C PRO A 217 12.74 -3.82 -6.07
N ALA A 218 12.02 -2.71 -6.26
CA ALA A 218 12.63 -1.38 -6.26
C ALA A 218 13.16 -1.03 -4.87
N ALA A 219 12.39 -1.27 -3.81
CA ALA A 219 12.84 -1.02 -2.43
C ALA A 219 14.05 -1.88 -2.06
N PHE A 220 14.05 -3.16 -2.43
CA PHE A 220 15.15 -4.11 -2.15
C PHE A 220 16.44 -3.79 -2.90
N ILE A 221 16.39 -2.98 -3.97
CA ILE A 221 17.57 -2.57 -4.75
C ILE A 221 18.00 -1.15 -4.36
N VAL A 222 17.07 -0.20 -4.35
CA VAL A 222 17.34 1.23 -4.14
C VAL A 222 17.88 1.47 -2.74
N VAL A 223 17.29 0.87 -1.70
CA VAL A 223 17.70 1.12 -0.31
C VAL A 223 19.15 0.66 -0.06
N PRO A 224 19.56 -0.58 -0.40
CA PRO A 224 20.96 -0.99 -0.31
C PRO A 224 21.92 -0.10 -1.10
N LEU A 225 21.56 0.31 -2.32
CA LEU A 225 22.39 1.19 -3.14
C LEU A 225 22.60 2.56 -2.47
N VAL A 226 21.53 3.14 -1.91
CA VAL A 226 21.62 4.41 -1.17
C VAL A 226 22.51 4.25 0.07
N LEU A 227 22.34 3.18 0.85
CA LEU A 227 23.17 2.92 2.03
C LEU A 227 24.64 2.70 1.68
N LEU A 228 24.94 1.95 0.61
CA LEU A 228 26.29 1.77 0.10
C LEU A 228 26.89 3.09 -0.38
N PHE A 229 26.12 3.91 -1.10
CA PHE A 229 26.55 5.23 -1.56
C PHE A 229 26.89 6.16 -0.39
N VAL A 230 26.00 6.25 0.60
CA VAL A 230 26.23 7.02 1.83
C VAL A 230 27.46 6.52 2.57
N SER A 231 27.60 5.20 2.74
CA SER A 231 28.76 4.61 3.40
C SER A 231 30.07 4.92 2.67
N THR A 232 30.05 4.87 1.33
CA THR A 232 31.21 5.20 0.50
C THR A 232 31.61 6.67 0.70
N LEU A 233 30.65 7.59 0.68
CA LEU A 233 30.88 9.02 0.96
C LEU A 233 31.39 9.23 2.38
N ALA A 234 30.81 8.55 3.37
CA ALA A 234 31.20 8.60 4.77
C ALA A 234 32.61 8.05 5.03
N CYS A 235 33.05 7.05 4.27
CA CYS A 235 34.43 6.55 4.34
C CYS A 235 35.41 7.49 3.61
N TYR A 236 35.01 8.00 2.46
CA TYR A 236 35.89 8.75 1.56
C TYR A 236 36.19 10.17 2.07
N LEU A 237 35.18 10.90 2.55
CA LEU A 237 35.33 12.28 3.00
C LEU A 237 36.32 12.45 4.18
N PRO A 238 36.21 11.68 5.29
CA PRO A 238 37.14 11.75 6.41
C PRO A 238 38.51 11.20 6.05
N ALA A 239 38.59 10.09 5.30
CA ALA A 239 39.87 9.52 4.88
C ALA A 239 40.67 10.49 4.00
N ARG A 240 39.98 11.20 3.08
CA ARG A 240 40.59 12.26 2.26
C ARG A 240 41.01 13.46 3.09
N ARG A 241 40.24 13.84 4.11
CA ARG A 241 40.63 14.91 5.06
C ARG A 241 41.88 14.50 5.83
N ALA A 242 41.90 13.32 6.46
CA ALA A 242 43.03 12.79 7.21
C ALA A 242 44.31 12.67 6.37
N ALA A 243 44.19 12.23 5.11
CA ALA A 243 45.31 12.13 4.17
C ALA A 243 45.85 13.49 3.68
N ARG A 244 45.09 14.58 3.85
CA ARG A 244 45.51 15.96 3.53
C ARG A 244 46.05 16.73 4.72
N VAL A 245 45.88 16.22 5.95
CA VAL A 245 46.51 16.84 7.13
C VAL A 245 48.01 16.59 7.01
N ASP A 246 48.79 17.66 7.05
CA ASP A 246 50.24 17.63 6.92
C ASP A 246 50.83 16.80 8.08
N PRO A 247 51.60 15.72 7.84
CA PRO A 247 52.17 14.88 8.89
C PRO A 247 52.98 15.66 9.93
N MET A 248 53.53 16.82 9.56
CA MET A 248 54.23 17.70 10.49
C MET A 248 53.31 18.43 11.49
N THR A 249 52.04 18.64 11.17
CA THR A 249 51.04 19.17 12.14
C THR A 249 50.48 18.12 13.08
N ALA A 250 50.45 16.83 12.67
CA ALA A 250 49.96 15.73 13.51
C ALA A 250 50.92 15.35 14.66
N LEU A 251 52.22 15.65 14.52
CA LEU A 251 53.25 15.41 15.54
C LEU A 251 53.46 16.59 16.50
N ARG A 252 52.80 17.73 16.26
CA ARG A 252 53.05 18.99 17.01
C ARG A 252 51.93 19.35 18.00
N TYR A 253 50.91 18.51 18.12
CA TYR A 253 49.91 18.59 19.18
C TYR A 253 50.16 17.43 20.17
N GLU A 254 51.11 17.64 21.07
CA GLU A 254 50.97 17.25 22.48
C GLU A 254 50.17 18.34 23.22
#